data_AF-A0A7D9DBN0-F1
#
_entry.id   AF-A0A7D9DBN0-F1
#
_cell.length_a   1.000
_cell.length_b   1.000
_cell.length_c   1.000
_cell.angle_alpha   90.00
_cell.angle_beta   90.00
_cell.angle_gamma   90.00
#
_symmetry.space_group_name_H-M   'P 1'
#
loop_
_entity.id
_entity.type
_entity.pdbx_description
1 polymer ?
#
loop_
_entity_poly.entity_id
_entity_poly.type
_entity_poly.pdbx_seq_one_letter_code
_entity_poly.pdbx_strand_id
1 'polypeptide(L)'
;MVEALDTASRLISQSEDEASFRIIVRSDSVINCFAQAGYHGVAKLELKKELLTELCHFFVIDKARSALEQFKEGLRTLDILNLVKEFHTLFRPYFCYTPKTLTAACIDAIFTPILSEDGCRIREREELVIMHWRDYLQEREDTSSVNGSEFVVTLPSILIFATGLDEVPPLGFRPKPSIHF
;
A
#
# COMPACT_ATOMS: atom_id res chain seq x y z
N MET A 1 7.53 -6.74 -10.64
CA MET A 1 6.83 -7.97 -11.12
C MET A 1 5.42 -7.63 -11.61
N VAL A 2 4.60 -6.95 -10.80
CA VAL A 2 3.30 -6.39 -11.24
C VAL A 2 3.48 -5.42 -12.41
N GLU A 3 4.50 -4.57 -12.36
CA GLU A 3 4.84 -3.63 -13.45
C GLU A 3 5.15 -4.31 -14.80
N ALA A 4 5.73 -5.52 -14.79
CA ALA A 4 6.07 -6.24 -16.01
C ALA A 4 4.81 -6.81 -16.69
N LEU A 5 3.89 -7.37 -15.89
CA LEU A 5 2.57 -7.79 -16.37
C LEU A 5 1.75 -6.58 -16.84
N ASP A 6 1.74 -5.49 -16.07
CA ASP A 6 1.01 -4.27 -16.41
C ASP A 6 1.49 -3.70 -17.76
N THR A 7 2.81 -3.55 -17.91
CA THR A 7 3.42 -3.10 -19.17
C THR A 7 3.08 -4.03 -20.34
N ALA A 8 3.26 -5.34 -20.19
CA ALA A 8 2.98 -6.31 -21.24
C ALA A 8 1.49 -6.32 -21.62
N SER A 9 0.61 -6.33 -20.62
CA SER A 9 -0.85 -6.33 -20.83
C SER A 9 -1.33 -5.07 -21.52
N ARG A 10 -0.79 -3.90 -21.17
CA ARG A 10 -1.08 -2.62 -21.81
C ARG A 10 -0.64 -2.63 -23.26
N LEU A 11 0.60 -3.07 -23.54
CA LEU A 11 1.12 -3.14 -24.90
C LEU A 11 0.30 -4.09 -25.78
N ILE A 12 0.03 -5.30 -25.30
CA ILE A 12 -0.81 -6.28 -26.02
C ILE A 12 -2.22 -5.71 -26.24
N SER A 13 -2.79 -5.02 -25.25
CA SER A 13 -4.13 -4.42 -25.36
C SER A 13 -4.20 -3.30 -26.40
N GLN A 14 -3.12 -2.56 -26.63
CA GLN A 14 -3.05 -1.45 -27.59
C GLN A 14 -2.88 -1.89 -29.06
N SER A 15 -2.59 -3.16 -29.34
CA SER A 15 -2.44 -3.62 -30.73
C SER A 15 -3.78 -3.73 -31.47
N GLU A 16 -3.91 -3.07 -32.62
CA GLU A 16 -5.13 -3.12 -33.44
C GLU A 16 -4.99 -4.05 -34.65
N ASP A 17 -3.78 -4.21 -35.17
CA ASP A 17 -3.47 -5.03 -36.34
C ASP A 17 -2.40 -6.09 -36.07
N GLU A 18 -2.34 -7.09 -36.94
CA GLU A 18 -1.46 -8.26 -36.81
C GLU A 18 0.03 -7.90 -36.95
N ALA A 19 0.38 -6.86 -37.70
CA ALA A 19 1.77 -6.42 -37.84
C ALA A 19 2.27 -5.75 -36.56
N SER A 20 1.47 -4.84 -36.00
CA SER A 20 1.76 -4.20 -34.70
C SER A 20 1.82 -5.24 -33.56
N PHE A 21 0.88 -6.18 -33.54
CA PHE A 21 0.86 -7.25 -32.53
C PHE A 21 2.12 -8.12 -32.59
N ARG A 22 2.61 -8.47 -33.78
CA ARG A 22 3.85 -9.25 -33.95
C ARG A 22 5.09 -8.53 -33.44
N ILE A 23 5.16 -7.21 -33.58
CA ILE A 23 6.25 -6.40 -33.03
C ILE A 23 6.18 -6.40 -31.51
N ILE A 24 4.99 -6.17 -30.94
CA ILE A 24 4.75 -6.12 -29.49
C ILE A 24 5.08 -7.46 -28.82
N VAL A 25 4.61 -8.57 -29.37
CA VAL A 25 4.88 -9.92 -28.83
C VAL A 25 6.36 -10.24 -28.82
N ARG A 26 7.14 -9.65 -29.73
CA ARG A 26 8.59 -9.84 -29.79
C ARG A 26 9.38 -8.89 -28.89
N SER A 27 8.72 -7.94 -28.23
CA SER A 27 9.38 -7.10 -27.23
C SER A 27 9.80 -7.94 -26.03
N ASP A 28 10.95 -7.59 -25.44
CA ASP A 28 11.51 -8.31 -24.29
C ASP A 28 10.50 -8.41 -23.13
N SER A 29 9.71 -7.35 -22.92
CA SER A 29 8.69 -7.31 -21.87
C SER A 29 7.62 -8.42 -22.03
N VAL A 30 7.15 -8.66 -23.25
CA VAL A 30 6.09 -9.63 -23.54
C VAL A 30 6.64 -11.04 -23.66
N ILE A 31 7.78 -11.22 -24.34
CA ILE A 31 8.46 -12.53 -24.44
C ILE A 31 8.75 -13.07 -23.03
N ASN A 32 9.29 -12.24 -22.13
CA ASN A 32 9.61 -12.67 -20.78
C ASN A 32 8.35 -13.06 -19.98
N CYS A 33 7.22 -12.40 -20.21
CA CYS A 33 5.95 -12.78 -19.60
C CYS A 33 5.43 -14.11 -20.13
N PHE A 34 5.48 -14.32 -21.46
CA PHE A 34 5.09 -15.60 -22.07
C PHE A 34 5.98 -16.75 -21.61
N ALA A 35 7.30 -16.56 -21.56
CA ALA A 35 8.23 -17.57 -21.09
C ALA A 35 7.96 -17.95 -19.62
N GLN A 36 7.72 -16.96 -18.75
CA GLN A 36 7.36 -17.22 -17.34
C GLN A 36 6.05 -17.97 -17.21
N ALA A 37 5.04 -17.60 -17.99
CA ALA A 37 3.74 -18.27 -18.00
C ALA A 37 3.75 -19.63 -18.73
N GLY A 38 4.89 -20.05 -19.28
CA GLY A 38 5.01 -21.31 -20.01
C GLY A 38 4.26 -21.31 -21.35
N TYR A 39 4.06 -20.15 -21.97
CA TYR A 39 3.44 -20.05 -23.29
C TYR A 39 4.48 -20.28 -24.40
N HIS A 40 4.28 -21.34 -25.19
CA HIS A 40 5.19 -21.76 -26.27
C HIS A 40 4.53 -21.71 -27.66
N GLY A 41 3.28 -21.22 -27.74
CA GLY A 41 2.53 -21.14 -28.98
C GLY A 41 2.94 -19.95 -29.86
N VAL A 42 2.52 -19.97 -31.12
CA VAL A 42 2.62 -18.77 -31.98
C VAL A 42 1.49 -17.83 -31.58
N ALA A 43 1.82 -16.71 -30.95
CA ALA A 43 0.83 -15.69 -30.63
C ALA A 43 0.24 -15.11 -31.91
N LYS A 44 -1.10 -15.00 -31.95
CA LYS A 44 -1.87 -14.40 -33.04
C LYS A 44 -2.82 -13.35 -32.47
N LEU A 45 -3.13 -12.30 -33.23
CA LEU A 45 -4.03 -11.24 -32.78
C LEU A 45 -5.43 -11.79 -32.43
N GLU A 46 -5.90 -12.82 -33.13
CA GLU A 46 -7.18 -13.49 -32.85
C GLU A 46 -7.26 -14.06 -31.42
N LEU A 47 -6.12 -14.53 -30.89
CA LEU A 47 -6.01 -15.11 -29.55
C LEU A 47 -5.67 -14.07 -28.48
N LYS A 48 -5.61 -12.78 -28.84
CA LYS A 48 -5.18 -11.69 -27.94
C LYS A 48 -5.86 -11.72 -26.57
N LYS A 49 -7.19 -11.90 -26.55
CA LYS A 49 -7.96 -11.93 -25.29
C LYS A 49 -7.60 -13.15 -24.43
N GLU A 50 -7.45 -14.31 -25.06
CA GLU A 50 -7.07 -15.55 -24.37
C GLU A 50 -5.65 -15.44 -23.80
N LEU A 51 -4.70 -14.93 -24.58
CA LEU A 51 -3.33 -14.69 -24.14
C LEU A 51 -3.27 -13.74 -22.94
N LEU A 52 -4.01 -12.63 -22.97
CA LEU A 52 -4.09 -11.72 -21.83
C LEU A 52 -4.71 -12.38 -20.61
N THR A 53 -5.76 -13.19 -20.80
CA THR A 53 -6.43 -13.89 -19.70
C THR A 53 -5.50 -14.90 -19.05
N GLU A 54 -4.78 -15.71 -19.84
CA GLU A 54 -3.79 -16.68 -19.35
C GLU A 54 -2.63 -16.01 -18.64
N LEU A 55 -2.09 -14.92 -19.19
CA LEU A 55 -1.05 -14.13 -18.52
C LEU A 55 -1.53 -13.59 -17.17
N CYS A 56 -2.71 -12.98 -17.12
CA CYS A 56 -3.29 -12.48 -15.88
C CYS A 56 -3.52 -13.62 -14.88
N HIS A 57 -4.08 -14.74 -15.31
CA HIS A 57 -4.31 -15.90 -14.46
C HIS A 57 -2.99 -16.43 -13.87
N PHE A 58 -1.98 -16.59 -14.70
CA PHE A 58 -0.67 -17.07 -14.24
C PHE A 58 -0.04 -16.13 -13.21
N PHE A 59 0.07 -14.83 -13.53
CA PHE A 59 0.79 -13.89 -12.69
C PHE A 59 0.04 -13.48 -11.42
N VAL A 60 -1.30 -13.44 -11.46
CA VAL A 60 -2.13 -13.02 -10.31
C VAL A 60 -2.51 -14.22 -9.44
N ILE A 61 -2.76 -15.39 -10.03
CA ILE A 61 -3.32 -16.55 -9.32
C ILE A 61 -2.26 -17.65 -9.17
N ASP A 62 -1.73 -18.19 -10.28
CA ASP A 62 -0.92 -19.41 -10.21
C ASP A 62 0.42 -19.19 -9.52
N LYS A 63 1.07 -18.05 -9.79
CA LYS A 63 2.36 -17.69 -9.19
C LYS A 63 2.27 -17.56 -7.67
N ALA A 64 1.13 -17.08 -7.16
CA ALA A 64 0.87 -16.95 -5.73
C ALA A 64 0.23 -18.20 -5.12
N ARG A 65 -0.21 -19.18 -5.93
CA ARG A 65 -1.06 -20.31 -5.50
C ARG A 65 -0.45 -21.10 -4.35
N SER A 66 0.81 -21.51 -4.46
CA SER A 66 1.48 -22.30 -3.42
C SER A 66 1.56 -21.53 -2.09
N ALA A 67 1.98 -20.27 -2.13
CA ALA A 67 2.04 -19.40 -0.95
C ALA A 67 0.64 -19.16 -0.36
N LEU A 68 -0.37 -18.97 -1.21
CA LEU A 68 -1.75 -18.74 -0.77
C LEU A 68 -2.36 -20.00 -0.12
N GLU A 69 -2.10 -21.20 -0.65
CA GLU A 69 -2.58 -22.43 -0.03
C GLU A 69 -1.88 -22.71 1.31
N GLN A 70 -0.57 -22.47 1.42
CA GLN A 70 0.14 -22.55 2.70
C GLN A 70 -0.41 -21.52 3.71
N PHE A 71 -0.70 -20.30 3.25
CA PHE A 71 -1.29 -19.27 4.08
C PHE A 71 -2.69 -19.66 4.57
N LYS A 72 -3.54 -20.19 3.67
CA LYS A 72 -4.85 -20.74 4.03
C LYS A 72 -4.73 -21.85 5.07
N GLU A 73 -3.76 -22.74 4.92
CA GLU A 73 -3.51 -23.80 5.90
C GLU A 73 -3.11 -23.25 7.26
N GLY A 74 -2.21 -22.26 7.30
CA GLY A 74 -1.89 -21.53 8.52
C GLY A 74 -3.12 -20.93 9.20
N LEU A 75 -4.00 -20.28 8.44
CA LEU A 75 -5.26 -19.72 8.98
C LEU A 75 -6.24 -20.79 9.48
N ARG A 76 -6.23 -22.00 8.92
CA ARG A 76 -7.07 -23.12 9.41
C ARG A 76 -6.66 -23.57 10.81
N THR A 77 -5.39 -23.45 11.19
CA THR A 77 -4.90 -23.93 12.50
C THR A 77 -5.62 -23.31 13.70
N LEU A 78 -6.15 -22.09 13.54
CA LEU A 78 -6.90 -21.35 14.56
C LEU A 78 -8.34 -21.05 14.10
N ASP A 79 -8.85 -21.75 13.10
CA ASP A 79 -10.19 -21.56 12.48
C ASP A 79 -10.45 -20.17 11.87
N ILE A 80 -9.40 -19.34 11.74
CA ILE A 80 -9.50 -17.99 11.17
C ILE A 80 -9.95 -18.05 9.72
N LEU A 81 -9.58 -19.10 8.97
CA LEU A 81 -9.98 -19.21 7.56
C LEU A 81 -11.50 -19.24 7.38
N ASN A 82 -12.23 -19.91 8.26
CA ASN A 82 -13.69 -19.97 8.19
C ASN A 82 -14.32 -18.62 8.56
N LEU A 83 -13.79 -17.98 9.62
CA LEU A 83 -14.20 -16.63 10.01
C LEU A 83 -13.97 -15.60 8.90
N VAL A 84 -12.84 -15.67 8.19
CA VAL A 84 -12.54 -14.78 7.06
C VAL A 84 -13.52 -14.99 5.91
N LYS A 85 -13.93 -16.23 5.63
CA LYS A 85 -14.92 -16.53 4.57
C LYS A 85 -16.32 -16.05 4.95
N GLU A 86 -16.72 -16.26 6.20
CA GLU A 86 -18.05 -15.87 6.71
C GLU A 86 -18.17 -14.34 6.86
N PHE A 87 -17.14 -13.70 7.44
CA PHE A 87 -17.13 -12.27 7.77
C PHE A 87 -16.14 -11.47 6.91
N HIS A 88 -16.04 -11.80 5.63
CA HIS A 88 -15.11 -11.20 4.67
C HIS A 88 -15.04 -9.66 4.70
N THR A 89 -16.18 -8.97 4.86
CA THR A 89 -16.23 -7.50 4.97
C THR A 89 -15.52 -6.97 6.23
N LEU A 90 -15.62 -7.67 7.36
CA LEU A 90 -14.95 -7.30 8.61
C LEU A 90 -13.45 -7.53 8.53
N PHE A 91 -13.02 -8.58 7.84
CA PHE A 91 -11.59 -8.92 7.69
C PHE A 91 -10.88 -8.12 6.59
N ARG A 92 -11.62 -7.54 5.64
CA ARG A 92 -11.05 -6.78 4.52
C ARG A 92 -10.00 -5.74 4.92
N PRO A 93 -10.19 -4.89 5.96
CA PRO A 93 -9.19 -3.89 6.35
C PRO A 93 -7.87 -4.47 6.86
N TYR A 94 -7.84 -5.76 7.24
CA TYR A 94 -6.66 -6.44 7.78
C TYR A 94 -5.90 -7.24 6.72
N PHE A 95 -6.60 -7.71 5.67
CA PHE A 95 -6.02 -8.53 4.60
C PHE A 95 -5.81 -7.75 3.29
N CYS A 96 -6.48 -6.62 3.10
CA CYS A 96 -6.40 -5.82 1.89
C CYS A 96 -5.91 -4.42 2.23
N TYR A 97 -4.92 -3.95 1.45
CA TYR A 97 -4.49 -2.57 1.51
C TYR A 97 -5.69 -1.64 1.27
N THR A 98 -5.88 -0.72 2.21
CA THR A 98 -6.89 0.34 2.11
C THR A 98 -6.15 1.65 2.26
N PRO A 99 -6.04 2.47 1.20
CA PRO A 99 -5.33 3.73 1.29
C PRO A 99 -5.98 4.61 2.35
N LYS A 100 -5.22 4.97 3.38
CA LYS A 100 -5.64 5.93 4.41
C LYS A 100 -4.72 7.12 4.34
N THR A 101 -5.28 8.27 4.00
CA THR A 101 -4.56 9.53 4.07
C THR A 101 -4.37 9.90 5.53
N LEU A 102 -3.12 10.05 5.98
CA LEU A 102 -2.82 10.63 7.28
C LEU A 102 -3.18 12.12 7.27
N THR A 103 -3.86 12.55 8.31
CA THR A 103 -4.17 13.97 8.58
C THR A 103 -3.45 14.43 9.82
N ALA A 104 -3.30 15.75 10.00
CA ALA A 104 -2.78 16.39 11.18
C ALA A 104 -3.57 15.95 12.42
N ALA A 105 -4.90 15.88 12.31
CA ALA A 105 -5.77 15.40 13.37
C ALA A 105 -5.51 13.92 13.73
N CYS A 106 -5.24 13.06 12.73
CA CYS A 106 -4.85 11.68 12.99
C CYS A 106 -3.53 11.61 13.75
N ILE A 107 -2.53 12.40 13.38
CA ILE A 107 -1.24 12.42 14.10
C ILE A 107 -1.40 12.98 15.51
N ASP A 108 -2.08 14.12 15.71
CA ASP A 108 -2.30 14.68 17.04
C ASP A 108 -3.00 13.68 17.99
N ALA A 109 -3.97 12.91 17.49
CA ALA A 109 -4.69 11.91 18.28
C ALA A 109 -3.84 10.69 18.70
N ILE A 110 -2.72 10.43 18.01
CA ILE A 110 -1.81 9.32 18.32
C ILE A 110 -0.88 9.71 19.48
N PHE A 111 -0.40 10.94 19.50
CA PHE A 111 0.57 11.42 20.47
C PHE A 111 -0.12 11.93 21.74
N THR A 112 0.36 11.49 22.89
CA THR A 112 -0.15 11.95 24.20
C THR A 112 0.85 12.91 24.84
N PRO A 113 0.53 14.21 24.98
CA PRO A 113 1.35 15.14 25.73
C PRO A 113 1.42 14.75 27.20
N ILE A 114 2.63 14.72 27.77
CA ILE A 114 2.85 14.53 29.20
C ILE A 114 3.18 15.89 29.80
N LEU A 115 2.15 16.51 30.37
CA LEU A 115 2.20 17.89 30.86
C LEU A 115 2.50 17.91 32.36
N SER A 116 3.16 18.95 32.82
CA SER A 116 3.35 19.24 34.24
C SER A 116 2.00 19.52 34.93
N GLU A 117 1.99 19.55 36.26
CA GLU A 117 0.77 19.86 37.02
C GLU A 117 0.25 21.28 36.73
N ASP A 118 -1.08 21.43 36.76
CA ASP A 118 -1.73 22.73 36.56
C ASP A 118 -1.31 23.73 37.66
N GLY A 119 -1.03 24.97 37.25
CA GLY A 119 -0.53 26.03 38.14
C GLY A 119 1.00 26.10 38.24
N CYS A 120 1.74 25.13 37.67
CA CYS A 120 3.18 25.26 37.49
C CYS A 120 3.50 26.33 36.43
N ARG A 121 4.52 27.16 36.67
CA ARG A 121 4.98 28.19 35.70
C ARG A 121 5.39 27.60 34.34
N ILE A 122 5.79 26.33 34.31
CA ILE A 122 6.20 25.66 33.08
C ILE A 122 5.00 25.20 32.23
N ARG A 123 3.82 25.02 32.85
CA ARG A 123 2.61 24.49 32.21
C ARG A 123 2.19 25.32 30.99
N GLU A 124 2.16 26.65 31.14
CA GLU A 124 1.80 27.57 30.05
C GLU A 124 2.74 27.43 28.84
N ARG A 125 4.03 27.18 29.10
CA ARG A 125 5.03 27.00 28.04
C ARG A 125 4.87 25.65 27.34
N GLU A 126 4.57 24.58 28.08
CA GLU A 126 4.29 23.26 27.50
C GLU A 126 3.05 23.29 26.61
N GLU A 127 1.99 23.98 27.03
CA GLU A 127 0.77 24.17 26.24
C GLU A 127 1.04 24.93 24.94
N LEU A 128 1.86 25.98 25.00
CA LEU A 128 2.28 26.71 23.82
C LEU A 128 3.06 25.81 22.84
N VAL A 129 3.93 24.94 23.34
CA VAL A 129 4.64 23.96 22.50
C VAL A 129 3.67 22.99 21.84
N ILE A 130 2.61 22.54 22.55
CA ILE A 130 1.57 21.70 21.96
C ILE A 130 0.74 22.44 20.90
N MET A 131 0.48 23.74 21.08
CA MET A 131 -0.14 24.55 20.03
C MET A 131 0.75 24.60 18.79
N HIS A 132 2.03 24.91 18.94
CA HIS A 132 2.98 24.91 17.82
C HIS A 132 3.14 23.55 17.15
N TRP A 133 3.07 22.45 17.91
CA TRP A 133 3.04 21.10 17.36
C TRP A 133 1.83 20.90 16.45
N ARG A 134 0.62 21.29 16.88
CA ARG A 134 -0.60 21.16 16.08
C ARG A 134 -0.58 22.04 14.83
N ASP A 135 -0.10 23.27 14.95
CA ASP A 135 0.06 24.19 13.82
C ASP A 135 1.05 23.61 12.80
N TYR A 136 2.16 23.05 13.27
CA TYR A 136 3.14 22.38 12.42
C TYR A 136 2.53 21.20 11.66
N LEU A 137 1.74 20.34 12.34
CA LEU A 137 1.07 19.23 11.67
C LEU A 137 0.11 19.71 10.57
N GLN A 138 -0.65 20.78 10.81
CA GLN A 138 -1.55 21.37 9.81
C GLN A 138 -0.78 21.89 8.60
N GLU A 139 0.31 22.63 8.83
CA GLU A 139 1.19 23.12 7.76
C GLU A 139 1.71 21.95 6.90
N ARG A 140 2.10 20.83 7.52
CA ARG A 140 2.60 19.65 6.78
C ARG A 140 1.49 18.94 5.99
N GLU A 141 0.27 18.91 6.51
CA GLU A 141 -0.89 18.38 5.78
C GLU A 141 -1.17 19.19 4.51
N ASP A 142 -1.18 20.53 4.63
CA ASP A 142 -1.48 21.44 3.52
C ASP A 142 -0.35 21.48 2.48
N THR A 143 0.92 21.47 2.92
CA THR A 143 2.10 21.58 2.03
C THR A 143 2.34 20.30 1.22
N SER A 144 1.84 19.14 1.67
CA SER A 144 1.90 17.88 0.92
C SER A 144 1.19 17.95 -0.44
N SER A 145 0.37 18.98 -0.67
CA SER A 145 -0.38 19.21 -1.91
C SER A 145 0.27 20.22 -2.88
N VAL A 146 1.36 20.89 -2.48
CA VAL A 146 1.95 22.00 -3.25
C VAL A 146 3.50 21.94 -3.23
N ASN A 147 4.07 21.64 -4.42
CA ASN A 147 5.42 21.94 -4.90
C ASN A 147 6.61 21.06 -4.42
N GLY A 148 7.15 20.25 -5.36
CA GLY A 148 8.47 20.39 -6.00
C GLY A 148 9.77 20.59 -5.19
N SER A 149 9.73 20.55 -3.86
CA SER A 149 10.91 20.64 -2.98
C SER A 149 11.45 19.24 -2.68
N GLU A 150 12.77 19.07 -2.79
CA GLU A 150 13.46 17.78 -2.71
C GLU A 150 13.48 17.19 -1.26
N PHE A 151 13.15 18.00 -0.24
CA PHE A 151 13.04 17.57 1.16
C PHE A 151 11.89 18.29 1.88
N VAL A 152 10.68 17.74 1.79
CA VAL A 152 9.53 18.18 2.59
C VAL A 152 9.23 17.12 3.65
N VAL A 153 9.27 17.50 4.93
CA VAL A 153 8.81 16.62 6.02
C VAL A 153 7.31 16.39 5.83
N THR A 154 6.90 15.14 5.64
CA THR A 154 5.50 14.75 5.47
C THR A 154 4.94 14.19 6.78
N LEU A 155 3.61 14.11 6.90
CA LEU A 155 2.95 13.42 8.01
C LEU A 155 3.43 11.96 8.18
N PRO A 156 3.53 11.13 7.10
CA PRO A 156 4.18 9.83 7.18
C PRO A 156 5.61 9.87 7.73
N SER A 157 6.43 10.85 7.31
CA SER A 157 7.81 10.98 7.80
C SER A 157 7.88 11.18 9.31
N ILE A 158 6.96 11.97 9.87
CA ILE A 158 6.84 12.20 11.32
C ILE A 158 6.45 10.90 12.03
N LEU A 159 5.49 10.15 11.48
CA LEU A 159 5.04 8.88 12.07
C LEU A 159 6.15 7.83 12.04
N ILE A 160 6.88 7.71 10.92
CA ILE A 160 8.02 6.80 10.77
C ILE A 160 9.11 7.15 11.78
N PHE A 161 9.41 8.44 11.92
CA PHE A 161 10.43 8.90 12.87
C PHE A 161 10.09 8.47 14.31
N ALA A 162 8.84 8.64 14.73
CA ALA A 162 8.43 8.34 16.09
C ALA A 162 8.14 6.87 16.37
N THR A 163 7.69 6.11 15.36
CA THR A 163 7.11 4.77 15.56
C THR A 163 7.73 3.67 14.70
N GLY A 164 8.55 4.03 13.71
CA GLY A 164 9.07 3.12 12.69
C GLY A 164 8.05 2.69 11.65
N LEU A 165 6.81 3.18 11.72
CA LEU A 165 5.72 2.84 10.81
C LEU A 165 5.25 4.07 10.03
N ASP A 166 4.89 3.85 8.77
CA ASP A 166 4.29 4.85 7.88
C ASP A 166 2.76 4.89 7.96
N GLU A 167 2.15 3.93 8.65
CA GLU A 167 0.72 3.86 8.91
C GLU A 167 0.40 3.51 10.37
N VAL A 168 -0.81 3.88 10.81
CA VAL A 168 -1.32 3.51 12.13
C VAL A 168 -1.75 2.04 12.12
N PRO A 169 -1.22 1.18 13.01
CA PRO A 169 -1.63 -0.21 13.10
C PRO A 169 -3.14 -0.35 13.31
N PRO A 170 -3.79 -1.44 12.84
CA PRO A 170 -5.23 -1.63 13.03
C PRO A 170 -5.70 -1.63 14.49
N LEU A 171 -4.83 -2.01 15.43
CA LEU A 171 -5.10 -1.98 16.87
C LEU A 171 -4.57 -0.71 17.57
N GLY A 172 -4.04 0.23 16.80
CA GLY A 172 -3.31 1.40 17.27
C GLY A 172 -1.95 1.04 17.88
N PHE A 173 -1.26 2.06 18.39
CA PHE A 173 0.03 1.90 19.04
C PHE A 173 -0.11 1.49 20.51
N ARG A 174 0.73 0.55 20.94
CA ARG A 174 0.88 0.13 22.34
C ARG A 174 2.37 -0.06 22.69
N PRO A 175 2.94 0.75 23.60
CA PRO A 175 2.34 1.93 24.23
C PRO A 175 2.02 3.03 23.21
N LYS A 176 1.13 3.97 23.56
CA LYS A 176 0.88 5.14 22.71
C LYS A 176 2.12 6.05 22.71
N PRO A 177 2.50 6.65 21.56
CA PRO A 177 3.54 7.66 21.51
C PRO A 177 3.23 8.83 22.44
N SER A 178 4.25 9.39 23.07
CA SER A 178 4.13 10.50 24.01
C SER A 178 5.08 11.63 23.64
N ILE A 179 4.68 12.86 24.03
CA ILE A 179 5.51 14.06 23.91
C ILE A 179 5.92 14.48 25.31
N HIS A 180 7.23 14.60 25.53
CA HIS A 180 7.84 15.04 26.79
C HIS A 180 8.59 16.37 26.57
N PHE A 181 8.68 17.21 27.61
CA PHE A 181 9.22 18.57 27.56
C PHE A 181 10.48 18.74 28.40
#